data_AF-A0A223N126-F1
#
_entry.id   AF-A0A223N126-F1
#
_cell.length_a   1.000
_cell.length_b   1.000
_cell.length_c   1.000
_cell.angle_alpha   90.00
_cell.angle_beta   90.00
_cell.angle_gamma   90.00
#
_symmetry.space_group_name_H-M   'P 1'
#
loop_
_entity.id
_entity.type
_entity.pdbx_description
1 polymer ?
#
loop_
_entity_poly.entity_id
_entity_poly.type
_entity_poly.pdbx_seq_one_letter_code
_entity_poly.pdbx_strand_id
1 'polypeptide(L)'
;MLLAKSIETYAKRLQEIQDSTGGKAAFSSALQIMFDSLIKKGIPSGHDLENIFQLAIMDFMSNGYYKDLSSDLKTTMSHFLESTGSGSHGVHEGWNGPHFANNVDKLFDFMLTHAPEDSLCRKALNTINKDSLKSQLKNNFDNEGGFVGSDKYDEKPSHGLSPMLRIAITAAYLKDNPLELKDVDLLLTGSMADLNAYIKSNTEYSSAMEFLEKNTPGEGWRIVEQDRRKVIDWVGAGLSIKYFEGIYNHFPQRILTEDELKEVNRIGDQVKMLQETLKYWLSIMRDERLSIARNI
;
A
#
# COMPACT_ATOMS: atom_id res chain seq x y z
N MET A 1 -3.17 9.42 -39.33
CA MET A 1 -3.47 8.35 -38.34
C MET A 1 -2.26 7.95 -37.51
N LEU A 2 -1.08 7.68 -38.09
CA LEU A 2 0.12 7.30 -37.32
C LEU A 2 0.54 8.32 -36.25
N LEU A 3 0.51 9.62 -36.58
CA LEU A 3 1.00 10.67 -35.69
C LEU A 3 0.11 10.90 -34.44
N ALA A 4 -1.21 10.90 -34.62
CA ALA A 4 -2.17 10.99 -33.51
C ALA A 4 -2.04 9.79 -32.57
N LYS A 5 -1.90 8.58 -33.13
CA LYS A 5 -1.68 7.35 -32.37
C LYS A 5 -0.38 7.40 -31.54
N SER A 6 0.68 8.00 -32.07
CA SER A 6 1.92 8.21 -31.30
C SER A 6 1.72 9.17 -30.12
N ILE A 7 0.98 10.28 -30.32
CA ILE A 7 0.66 11.22 -29.23
C ILE A 7 -0.17 10.53 -28.14
N GLU A 8 -1.18 9.75 -28.51
CA GLU A 8 -1.99 8.97 -27.56
C GLU A 8 -1.15 7.95 -26.79
N THR A 9 -0.21 7.29 -27.46
CA THR A 9 0.71 6.32 -26.83
C THR A 9 1.60 7.02 -25.80
N TYR A 10 2.16 8.18 -26.14
CA TYR A 10 3.01 8.95 -25.23
C TYR A 10 2.22 9.53 -24.04
N ALA A 11 1.00 10.03 -24.28
CA ALA A 11 0.11 10.49 -23.23
C ALA A 11 -0.24 9.34 -22.26
N LYS A 12 -0.55 8.16 -22.80
CA LYS A 12 -0.79 6.96 -21.98
C LYS A 12 0.44 6.60 -21.15
N ARG A 13 1.64 6.65 -21.74
CA ARG A 13 2.88 6.31 -21.02
C ARG A 13 3.18 7.31 -19.90
N LEU A 14 2.95 8.61 -20.12
CA LEU A 14 3.06 9.61 -19.06
C LEU A 14 2.05 9.37 -17.94
N GLN A 15 0.82 8.98 -18.29
CA GLN A 15 -0.19 8.63 -17.30
C GLN A 15 0.22 7.41 -16.49
N GLU A 16 0.77 6.36 -17.12
CA GLU A 16 1.29 5.18 -16.42
C GLU A 16 2.41 5.53 -15.43
N ILE A 17 3.32 6.44 -15.80
CA ILE A 17 4.38 6.93 -14.90
C ILE A 17 3.78 7.77 -13.77
N GLN A 18 2.80 8.63 -14.06
CA GLN A 18 2.15 9.43 -13.01
C GLN A 18 1.38 8.52 -12.03
N ASP A 19 0.63 7.56 -12.55
CA ASP A 19 -0.15 6.60 -11.77
C ASP A 19 0.75 5.69 -10.94
N SER A 20 1.99 5.38 -11.39
CA SER A 20 2.92 4.58 -10.57
C SER A 20 3.44 5.33 -9.35
N THR A 21 3.31 6.66 -9.30
CA THR A 21 3.80 7.47 -8.17
C THR A 21 2.78 7.67 -7.06
N GLY A 22 1.47 7.60 -7.34
CA GLY A 22 0.41 7.76 -6.34
C GLY A 22 -0.89 7.04 -6.71
N GLY A 23 -1.93 7.22 -5.91
CA GLY A 23 -3.22 6.56 -6.08
C GLY A 23 -3.13 5.03 -5.98
N LYS A 24 -4.09 4.36 -6.61
CA LYS A 24 -4.25 2.90 -6.48
C LYS A 24 -3.07 2.09 -7.02
N ALA A 25 -2.43 2.52 -8.10
CA ALA A 25 -1.29 1.79 -8.67
C ALA A 25 -0.05 1.88 -7.77
N ALA A 26 0.23 3.03 -7.16
CA ALA A 26 1.27 3.14 -6.14
C ALA A 26 0.93 2.34 -4.87
N PHE A 27 -0.32 2.32 -4.43
CA PHE A 27 -0.76 1.47 -3.32
C PHE A 27 -0.48 -0.02 -3.61
N SER A 28 -0.91 -0.53 -4.76
CA SER A 28 -0.64 -1.92 -5.18
C SER A 28 0.87 -2.20 -5.27
N SER A 29 1.66 -1.24 -5.75
CA SER A 29 3.13 -1.36 -5.77
C SER A 29 3.73 -1.44 -4.37
N ALA A 30 3.23 -0.64 -3.43
CA ALA A 30 3.63 -0.69 -2.02
C ALA A 30 3.33 -2.06 -1.38
N LEU A 31 2.16 -2.64 -1.68
CA LEU A 31 1.84 -4.00 -1.24
C LEU A 31 2.82 -5.03 -1.82
N GLN A 32 3.18 -4.91 -3.11
CA GLN A 32 4.14 -5.80 -3.75
C GLN A 32 5.54 -5.69 -3.12
N ILE A 33 6.02 -4.48 -2.82
CA ILE A 33 7.30 -4.22 -2.14
C ILE A 33 7.34 -4.95 -0.78
N MET A 34 6.28 -4.81 0.01
CA MET A 34 6.18 -5.48 1.31
C MET A 34 6.15 -7.00 1.16
N PHE A 35 5.37 -7.52 0.21
CA PHE A 35 5.31 -8.96 -0.07
C PHE A 35 6.68 -9.52 -0.47
N ASP A 36 7.36 -8.86 -1.41
CA ASP A 36 8.66 -9.28 -1.91
C ASP A 36 9.73 -9.24 -0.81
N SER A 37 9.65 -8.26 0.10
CA SER A 37 10.52 -8.19 1.28
C SER A 37 10.30 -9.38 2.22
N LEU A 38 9.04 -9.76 2.48
CA LEU A 38 8.72 -10.89 3.37
C LEU A 38 9.19 -12.22 2.81
N ILE A 39 8.96 -12.51 1.52
CA ILE A 39 9.37 -13.78 0.91
C ILE A 39 10.89 -13.90 0.74
N LYS A 40 11.62 -12.78 0.62
CA LYS A 40 13.09 -12.79 0.56
C LYS A 40 13.74 -13.28 1.85
N LYS A 41 13.04 -13.24 2.99
CA LYS A 41 13.52 -13.78 4.27
C LYS A 41 13.51 -15.30 4.33
N GLY A 42 12.81 -15.96 3.41
CA GLY A 42 12.67 -17.42 3.34
C GLY A 42 11.22 -17.86 3.50
N ILE A 43 11.03 -19.09 4.01
CA ILE A 43 9.68 -19.66 4.24
C ILE A 43 8.98 -18.84 5.34
N PRO A 44 7.80 -18.24 5.08
CA PRO A 44 7.11 -17.43 6.07
C PRO A 44 6.73 -18.23 7.33
N SER A 45 6.93 -17.61 8.49
CA SER A 45 6.59 -18.19 9.80
C SER A 45 6.26 -17.10 10.82
N GLY A 46 5.62 -17.47 11.93
CA GLY A 46 5.26 -16.50 12.97
C GLY A 46 4.41 -15.35 12.41
N HIS A 47 4.72 -14.12 12.82
CA HIS A 47 4.02 -12.93 12.35
C HIS A 47 4.17 -12.65 10.85
N ASP A 48 5.15 -13.24 10.15
CA ASP A 48 5.23 -13.11 8.68
C ASP A 48 4.02 -13.77 7.99
N LEU A 49 3.45 -14.83 8.58
CA LEU A 49 2.22 -15.46 8.07
C LEU A 49 1.03 -14.48 8.13
N GLU A 50 0.91 -13.78 9.25
CA GLU A 50 -0.15 -12.81 9.50
C GLU A 50 0.03 -11.57 8.61
N ASN A 51 1.26 -11.08 8.46
CA ASN A 51 1.60 -9.97 7.57
C ASN A 51 1.26 -10.31 6.11
N ILE A 52 1.63 -11.50 5.63
CA ILE A 52 1.27 -11.92 4.26
C ILE A 52 -0.25 -12.06 4.11
N PHE A 53 -0.95 -12.53 5.15
CA PHE A 53 -2.41 -12.61 5.10
C PHE A 53 -3.07 -11.22 5.07
N GLN A 54 -2.56 -10.24 5.83
CA GLN A 54 -3.01 -8.85 5.70
C GLN A 54 -2.78 -8.30 4.29
N LEU A 55 -1.62 -8.56 3.67
CA LEU A 55 -1.37 -8.15 2.28
C LEU A 55 -2.41 -8.74 1.32
N ALA A 56 -2.79 -10.00 1.53
CA ALA A 56 -3.83 -10.63 0.72
C ALA A 56 -5.20 -9.93 0.88
N ILE A 57 -5.57 -9.57 2.11
CA ILE A 57 -6.81 -8.83 2.42
C ILE A 57 -6.77 -7.44 1.77
N MET A 58 -5.67 -6.70 1.92
CA MET A 58 -5.51 -5.35 1.38
C MET A 58 -5.60 -5.33 -0.15
N ASP A 59 -4.90 -6.26 -0.82
CA ASP A 59 -4.96 -6.39 -2.28
C ASP A 59 -6.37 -6.77 -2.75
N PHE A 60 -7.01 -7.73 -2.08
CA PHE A 60 -8.39 -8.13 -2.39
C PHE A 60 -9.37 -6.97 -2.27
N MET A 61 -9.32 -6.24 -1.16
CA MET A 61 -10.23 -5.13 -0.89
C MET A 61 -10.03 -3.95 -1.84
N SER A 62 -8.78 -3.64 -2.19
CA SER A 62 -8.47 -2.52 -3.09
C SER A 62 -8.86 -2.79 -4.55
N ASN A 63 -9.01 -4.05 -4.97
CA ASN A 63 -9.35 -4.42 -6.35
C ASN A 63 -10.86 -4.53 -6.65
N GLY A 64 -11.70 -3.89 -5.84
CA GLY A 64 -13.13 -3.70 -6.15
C GLY A 64 -14.03 -4.88 -5.81
N TYR A 65 -13.46 -6.00 -5.37
CA TYR A 65 -14.19 -7.18 -4.88
C TYR A 65 -14.94 -6.93 -3.56
N TYR A 66 -14.65 -5.79 -2.91
CA TYR A 66 -15.21 -5.47 -1.61
C TYR A 66 -16.69 -5.03 -1.67
N LYS A 67 -17.17 -4.47 -2.79
CA LYS A 67 -18.52 -3.87 -2.85
C LYS A 67 -19.61 -4.92 -2.61
N ASP A 68 -19.38 -6.12 -3.13
CA ASP A 68 -20.29 -7.27 -3.04
C ASP A 68 -20.05 -8.15 -1.79
N LEU A 69 -19.09 -7.79 -0.93
CA LEU A 69 -18.89 -8.52 0.32
C LEU A 69 -20.07 -8.35 1.26
N SER A 70 -20.44 -9.45 1.93
CA SER A 70 -21.37 -9.40 3.07
C SER A 70 -20.81 -8.52 4.18
N SER A 71 -21.71 -7.94 4.99
CA SER A 71 -21.31 -7.11 6.14
C SER A 71 -20.36 -7.86 7.08
N ASP A 72 -20.61 -9.15 7.28
CA ASP A 72 -19.81 -10.00 8.16
C ASP A 72 -18.36 -10.19 7.63
N LEU A 73 -18.17 -10.40 6.32
CA LEU A 73 -16.83 -10.48 5.73
C LEU A 73 -16.09 -9.13 5.82
N LYS A 74 -16.80 -8.02 5.60
CA LYS A 74 -16.23 -6.66 5.76
C LYS A 74 -15.76 -6.43 7.21
N THR A 75 -16.59 -6.77 8.19
CA THR A 75 -16.23 -6.68 9.61
C THR A 75 -15.04 -7.58 9.93
N THR A 76 -15.03 -8.82 9.43
CA THR A 76 -13.91 -9.76 9.65
C THR A 76 -12.60 -9.20 9.07
N MET A 77 -12.60 -8.75 7.82
CA MET A 77 -11.43 -8.13 7.19
C MET A 77 -10.95 -6.89 7.95
N SER A 78 -11.90 -6.05 8.39
CA SER A 78 -11.64 -4.84 9.18
C SER A 78 -10.87 -5.13 10.48
N HIS A 79 -11.27 -6.15 11.24
CA HIS A 79 -10.53 -6.55 12.45
C HIS A 79 -9.18 -7.23 12.13
N PHE A 80 -9.08 -8.00 11.04
CA PHE A 80 -7.79 -8.55 10.63
C PHE A 80 -6.78 -7.44 10.29
N LEU A 81 -7.22 -6.40 9.57
CA LEU A 81 -6.38 -5.24 9.24
C LEU A 81 -5.99 -4.40 10.47
N GLU A 82 -6.84 -4.41 11.50
CA GLU A 82 -6.58 -3.69 12.75
C GLU A 82 -5.60 -4.43 13.66
N SER A 83 -5.86 -5.71 13.93
CA SER A 83 -5.32 -6.37 15.13
C SER A 83 -4.45 -7.60 14.89
N THR A 84 -4.02 -7.85 13.64
CA THR A 84 -3.13 -8.99 13.32
C THR A 84 -1.84 -8.53 12.66
N GLY A 85 -0.82 -9.39 12.65
CA GLY A 85 0.48 -9.04 12.11
C GLY A 85 1.35 -8.27 13.11
N SER A 86 2.59 -8.05 12.71
CA SER A 86 3.62 -7.52 13.60
C SER A 86 3.21 -6.21 14.26
N GLY A 87 3.30 -6.17 15.59
CA GLY A 87 3.08 -4.96 16.38
C GLY A 87 1.61 -4.51 16.47
N SER A 88 0.67 -5.19 15.83
CA SER A 88 -0.73 -4.74 15.74
C SER A 88 -1.70 -5.41 16.71
N HIS A 89 -1.26 -6.41 17.47
CA HIS A 89 -2.13 -7.20 18.31
C HIS A 89 -2.80 -6.37 19.40
N GLY A 90 -4.06 -6.70 19.65
CA GLY A 90 -4.95 -6.11 20.65
C GLY A 90 -6.26 -6.89 20.62
N VAL A 91 -6.93 -7.01 21.77
CA VAL A 91 -8.22 -7.71 21.86
C VAL A 91 -9.36 -6.69 21.78
N HIS A 92 -9.85 -6.45 20.57
CA HIS A 92 -10.89 -5.45 20.31
C HIS A 92 -12.20 -6.15 19.98
N GLU A 93 -13.31 -5.73 20.58
CA GLU A 93 -14.65 -6.34 20.37
C GLU A 93 -14.70 -7.88 20.54
N GLY A 94 -13.82 -8.44 21.40
CA GLY A 94 -13.70 -9.89 21.61
C GLY A 94 -12.93 -10.64 20.52
N TRP A 95 -12.24 -9.94 19.61
CA TRP A 95 -11.30 -10.51 18.66
C TRP A 95 -9.96 -10.80 19.31
N ASN A 96 -9.80 -12.03 19.79
CA ASN A 96 -8.54 -12.58 20.27
C ASN A 96 -7.98 -13.62 19.29
N GLY A 97 -6.81 -14.17 19.60
CA GLY A 97 -6.15 -15.19 18.79
C GLY A 97 -7.05 -16.35 18.33
N PRO A 98 -7.78 -17.03 19.24
CA PRO A 98 -8.77 -18.05 18.87
C PRO A 98 -9.88 -17.56 17.94
N HIS A 99 -10.40 -16.34 18.16
CA HIS A 99 -11.46 -15.77 17.30
C HIS A 99 -10.95 -15.49 15.88
N PHE A 100 -9.74 -14.91 15.76
CA PHE A 100 -9.09 -14.75 14.45
C PHE A 100 -8.86 -16.11 13.77
N ALA A 101 -8.29 -17.09 14.48
CA ALA A 101 -8.02 -18.42 13.94
C ALA A 101 -9.29 -19.13 13.41
N ASN A 102 -10.42 -18.96 14.10
CA ASN A 102 -11.71 -19.53 13.67
C ASN A 102 -12.28 -18.88 12.39
N ASN A 103 -11.89 -17.64 12.08
CA ASN A 103 -12.34 -16.92 10.90
C ASN A 103 -11.39 -17.04 9.70
N VAL A 104 -10.18 -17.61 9.87
CA VAL A 104 -9.22 -17.78 8.78
C VAL A 104 -9.81 -18.60 7.63
N ASP A 105 -10.41 -19.77 7.88
CA ASP A 105 -10.89 -20.64 6.79
C ASP A 105 -11.89 -19.91 5.89
N LYS A 106 -12.87 -19.27 6.52
CA LYS A 106 -13.90 -18.49 5.82
C LYS A 106 -13.30 -17.41 4.94
N LEU A 107 -12.39 -16.60 5.50
CA LEU A 107 -11.83 -15.46 4.77
C LEU A 107 -10.83 -15.90 3.70
N PHE A 108 -9.93 -16.83 4.04
CA PHE A 108 -8.92 -17.38 3.15
C PHE A 108 -9.56 -18.05 1.94
N ASP A 109 -10.52 -18.96 2.15
CA ASP A 109 -11.14 -19.72 1.05
C ASP A 109 -12.02 -18.81 0.19
N PHE A 110 -12.67 -17.82 0.78
CA PHE A 110 -13.42 -16.81 0.03
C PHE A 110 -12.50 -16.02 -0.90
N MET A 111 -11.41 -15.46 -0.39
CA MET A 111 -10.44 -14.72 -1.22
C MET A 111 -9.76 -15.63 -2.25
N LEU A 112 -9.39 -16.86 -1.86
CA LEU A 112 -8.81 -17.86 -2.75
C LEU A 112 -9.77 -18.28 -3.87
N THR A 113 -11.08 -18.11 -3.71
CA THR A 113 -12.05 -18.40 -4.77
C THR A 113 -12.25 -17.19 -5.68
N HIS A 114 -12.29 -15.97 -5.12
CA HIS A 114 -12.78 -14.79 -5.84
C HIS A 114 -11.68 -13.87 -6.41
N ALA A 115 -10.45 -13.91 -5.88
CA ALA A 115 -9.39 -13.07 -6.41
C ALA A 115 -8.94 -13.54 -7.82
N PRO A 116 -8.43 -12.66 -8.70
CA PRO A 116 -7.81 -13.08 -9.95
C PRO A 116 -6.59 -13.98 -9.72
N GLU A 117 -6.32 -14.91 -10.65
CA GLU A 117 -5.19 -15.84 -10.52
C GLU A 117 -3.83 -15.14 -10.48
N ASP A 118 -3.71 -14.02 -11.17
CA ASP A 118 -2.50 -13.19 -11.26
C ASP A 118 -2.42 -12.09 -10.20
N SER A 119 -3.41 -11.98 -9.31
CA SER A 119 -3.42 -10.98 -8.23
C SER A 119 -2.38 -11.26 -7.14
N LEU A 120 -1.95 -10.19 -6.45
CA LEU A 120 -1.09 -10.32 -5.28
C LEU A 120 -1.82 -11.10 -4.17
N CYS A 121 -3.13 -10.93 -4.01
CA CYS A 121 -3.95 -11.71 -3.10
C CYS A 121 -3.77 -13.22 -3.34
N ARG A 122 -3.92 -13.68 -4.59
CA ARG A 122 -3.73 -15.10 -4.92
C ARG A 122 -2.30 -15.56 -4.66
N LYS A 123 -1.30 -14.76 -5.05
CA LYS A 123 0.12 -15.05 -4.80
C LYS A 123 0.41 -15.19 -3.30
N ALA A 124 -0.11 -14.28 -2.48
CA ALA A 124 0.07 -14.26 -1.04
C ALA A 124 -0.55 -15.48 -0.36
N LEU A 125 -1.80 -15.81 -0.69
CA LEU A 125 -2.50 -16.98 -0.14
C LEU A 125 -1.78 -18.29 -0.53
N ASN A 126 -1.30 -18.41 -1.76
CA ASN A 126 -0.55 -19.59 -2.20
C ASN A 126 0.83 -19.73 -1.54
N THR A 127 1.36 -18.66 -0.95
CA THR A 127 2.68 -18.66 -0.31
C THR A 127 2.63 -19.14 1.14
N ILE A 128 1.47 -19.06 1.80
CA ILE A 128 1.32 -19.41 3.21
C ILE A 128 0.49 -20.69 3.40
N ASN A 129 0.82 -21.45 4.44
CA ASN A 129 -0.01 -22.58 4.85
C ASN A 129 -1.14 -22.09 5.78
N LYS A 130 -2.39 -22.36 5.40
CA LYS A 130 -3.60 -21.93 6.12
C LYS A 130 -3.65 -22.48 7.56
N ASP A 131 -3.27 -23.72 7.79
CA ASP A 131 -3.26 -24.32 9.14
C ASP A 131 -2.15 -23.75 10.02
N SER A 132 -0.98 -23.45 9.44
CA SER A 132 0.09 -22.74 10.14
C SER A 132 -0.35 -21.33 10.56
N LEU A 133 -1.05 -20.59 9.70
CA LEU A 133 -1.62 -19.28 10.05
C LEU A 133 -2.62 -19.38 11.20
N LYS A 134 -3.54 -20.37 11.15
CA LYS A 134 -4.50 -20.62 12.23
C LYS A 134 -3.82 -20.97 13.54
N SER A 135 -2.81 -21.84 13.49
CA SER A 135 -2.03 -22.22 14.67
C SER A 135 -1.29 -21.02 15.26
N GLN A 136 -0.69 -20.19 14.40
CA GLN A 136 -0.02 -18.96 14.79
C GLN A 136 -0.98 -18.02 15.52
N LEU A 137 -2.13 -17.68 14.92
CA LEU A 137 -3.12 -16.81 15.55
C LEU A 137 -3.67 -17.42 16.84
N LYS A 138 -3.96 -18.71 16.88
CA LYS A 138 -4.56 -19.33 18.06
C LYS A 138 -3.60 -19.39 19.26
N ASN A 139 -2.34 -19.74 19.00
CA ASN A 139 -1.41 -20.15 20.05
C ASN A 139 -0.36 -19.07 20.38
N ASN A 140 -0.11 -18.14 19.47
CA ASN A 140 1.00 -17.19 19.57
C ASN A 140 0.55 -15.72 19.46
N PHE A 141 -0.76 -15.43 19.51
CA PHE A 141 -1.25 -14.04 19.48
C PHE A 141 -0.69 -13.21 20.63
N ASP A 142 -0.63 -13.75 21.84
CA ASP A 142 -0.14 -12.99 22.99
C ASP A 142 1.38 -12.98 23.15
N ASN A 143 2.11 -13.56 22.18
CA ASN A 143 3.56 -13.60 22.19
C ASN A 143 4.19 -12.24 21.88
N GLU A 144 5.45 -12.13 22.25
CA GLU A 144 6.27 -10.99 21.90
C GLU A 144 6.40 -10.82 20.37
N GLY A 145 6.44 -9.57 19.91
CA GLY A 145 6.41 -9.21 18.49
C GLY A 145 5.01 -8.79 18.02
N GLY A 146 3.96 -9.18 18.74
CA GLY A 146 2.58 -8.81 18.47
C GLY A 146 2.21 -7.38 18.86
N PHE A 147 2.85 -6.76 19.85
CA PHE A 147 2.36 -5.51 20.48
C PHE A 147 3.38 -4.38 20.41
N VAL A 148 3.21 -3.43 19.48
CA VAL A 148 4.16 -2.32 19.27
C VAL A 148 4.32 -1.40 20.49
N GLY A 149 3.30 -1.32 21.35
CA GLY A 149 3.35 -0.54 22.58
C GLY A 149 4.15 -1.19 23.72
N SER A 150 4.64 -2.42 23.55
CA SER A 150 5.46 -3.08 24.57
C SER A 150 6.76 -2.35 24.82
N ASP A 151 7.23 -2.36 26.07
CA ASP A 151 8.53 -1.81 26.42
C ASP A 151 9.63 -2.44 25.56
N LYS A 152 10.51 -1.62 25.00
CA LYS A 152 11.67 -2.03 24.18
C LYS A 152 11.31 -2.79 22.90
N TYR A 153 10.10 -2.60 22.38
CA TYR A 153 9.68 -3.22 21.12
C TYR A 153 10.65 -2.90 19.97
N ASP A 154 11.19 -1.67 19.94
CA ASP A 154 12.13 -1.17 18.94
C ASP A 154 13.59 -1.59 19.17
N GLU A 155 13.96 -2.14 20.33
CA GLU A 155 15.32 -2.67 20.58
C GLU A 155 15.55 -4.01 19.86
N LYS A 156 14.50 -4.66 19.34
CA LYS A 156 14.58 -5.97 18.67
C LYS A 156 14.63 -5.82 17.15
N PRO A 157 15.75 -6.18 16.48
CA PRO A 157 15.88 -6.02 15.03
C PRO A 157 14.86 -6.82 14.20
N SER A 158 14.31 -7.90 14.76
CA SER A 158 13.29 -8.73 14.10
C SER A 158 11.88 -8.13 14.17
N HIS A 159 11.66 -7.12 15.00
CA HIS A 159 10.36 -6.48 15.14
C HIS A 159 10.15 -5.44 14.04
N GLY A 160 9.07 -5.64 13.28
CA GLY A 160 8.58 -4.68 12.29
C GLY A 160 7.15 -4.28 12.61
N LEU A 161 6.49 -3.67 11.64
CA LEU A 161 5.07 -3.37 11.71
C LEU A 161 4.29 -4.20 10.70
N SER A 162 3.01 -4.37 10.98
CA SER A 162 2.05 -4.96 10.07
C SER A 162 1.93 -4.12 8.79
N PRO A 163 1.61 -4.74 7.65
CA PRO A 163 1.39 -4.03 6.40
C PRO A 163 0.41 -2.87 6.49
N MET A 164 -0.67 -3.01 7.27
CA MET A 164 -1.65 -1.94 7.44
C MET A 164 -1.05 -0.72 8.14
N LEU A 165 -0.34 -0.91 9.26
CA LEU A 165 0.32 0.19 9.96
C LEU A 165 1.39 0.87 9.10
N ARG A 166 2.16 0.09 8.33
CA ARG A 166 3.15 0.64 7.40
C ARG A 166 2.53 1.51 6.34
N ILE A 167 1.45 1.04 5.72
CA ILE A 167 0.68 1.83 4.74
C ILE A 167 0.13 3.10 5.37
N ALA A 168 -0.40 3.02 6.59
CA ALA A 168 -0.93 4.18 7.29
C ALA A 168 0.16 5.23 7.57
N ILE A 169 1.34 4.81 8.04
CA ILE A 169 2.50 5.69 8.28
C ILE A 169 3.00 6.28 6.96
N THR A 170 3.23 5.45 5.94
CA THR A 170 3.73 5.91 4.65
C THR A 170 2.76 6.89 3.99
N ALA A 171 1.46 6.62 4.03
CA ALA A 171 0.45 7.53 3.49
C ALA A 171 0.38 8.84 4.28
N ALA A 172 0.40 8.79 5.61
CA ALA A 172 0.41 10.00 6.44
C ALA A 172 1.67 10.85 6.18
N TYR A 173 2.83 10.22 6.01
CA TYR A 173 4.08 10.92 5.76
C TYR A 173 4.11 11.57 4.37
N LEU A 174 3.77 10.80 3.32
CA LEU A 174 3.82 11.26 1.94
C LEU A 174 2.83 12.40 1.63
N LYS A 175 1.77 12.54 2.43
CA LYS A 175 0.77 13.60 2.27
C LYS A 175 1.38 15.00 2.27
N ASP A 176 2.35 15.23 3.16
CA ASP A 176 2.98 16.54 3.35
C ASP A 176 4.45 16.55 2.88
N ASN A 177 5.04 15.38 2.64
CA ASN A 177 6.46 15.24 2.29
C ASN A 177 6.65 14.22 1.15
N PRO A 178 6.77 14.66 -0.11
CA PRO A 178 7.03 13.72 -1.20
C PRO A 178 8.42 13.08 -1.00
N LEU A 179 8.49 11.76 -1.09
CA LEU A 179 9.71 10.98 -0.84
C LEU A 179 10.30 10.38 -2.10
N GLU A 180 11.61 10.10 -2.08
CA GLU A 180 12.21 9.19 -3.05
C GLU A 180 11.77 7.74 -2.79
N LEU A 181 11.80 6.88 -3.82
CA LEU A 181 11.40 5.47 -3.69
C LEU A 181 12.18 4.73 -2.60
N LYS A 182 13.47 5.02 -2.41
CA LYS A 182 14.30 4.39 -1.37
C LYS A 182 13.76 4.63 0.05
N ASP A 183 13.20 5.82 0.29
CA ASP A 183 12.68 6.20 1.59
C ASP A 183 11.28 5.62 1.81
N VAL A 184 10.49 5.51 0.73
CA VAL A 184 9.24 4.74 0.72
C VAL A 184 9.51 3.27 1.06
N ASP A 185 10.52 2.65 0.44
CA ASP A 185 10.93 1.27 0.72
C ASP A 185 11.34 1.08 2.19
N LEU A 186 12.05 2.05 2.77
CA LEU A 186 12.40 2.04 4.19
C LEU A 186 11.15 2.02 5.08
N LEU A 187 10.19 2.91 4.83
CA LEU A 187 8.94 2.95 5.61
C LEU A 187 8.13 1.66 5.45
N LEU A 188 8.12 1.08 4.25
CA LEU A 188 7.39 -0.14 3.94
C LEU A 188 8.10 -1.43 4.41
N THR A 189 9.41 -1.45 4.65
CA THR A 189 10.12 -2.71 4.90
C THR A 189 11.07 -2.71 6.09
N GLY A 190 11.48 -1.53 6.58
CA GLY A 190 12.42 -1.36 7.68
C GLY A 190 11.91 -1.93 9.02
N SER A 191 12.83 -2.15 9.95
CA SER A 191 12.50 -2.54 11.33
C SER A 191 11.80 -1.39 12.08
N MET A 192 11.20 -1.66 13.23
CA MET A 192 10.64 -0.60 14.06
C MET A 192 11.69 0.46 14.44
N ALA A 193 12.93 0.03 14.70
CA ALA A 193 14.05 0.93 14.98
C ALA A 193 14.33 1.88 13.81
N ASP A 194 14.36 1.34 12.58
CA ASP A 194 14.57 2.13 11.36
C ASP A 194 13.46 3.16 11.16
N LEU A 195 12.20 2.74 11.37
CA LEU A 195 11.04 3.63 11.26
C LEU A 195 11.11 4.76 12.30
N ASN A 196 11.40 4.43 13.56
CA ASN A 196 11.56 5.43 14.61
C ASN A 196 12.71 6.41 14.31
N ALA A 197 13.86 5.89 13.87
CA ALA A 197 15.00 6.72 13.51
C ALA A 197 14.69 7.66 12.34
N TYR A 198 13.99 7.15 11.32
CA TYR A 198 13.59 7.94 10.16
C TYR A 198 12.61 9.06 10.54
N ILE A 199 11.54 8.73 11.26
CA ILE A 199 10.53 9.70 11.69
C ILE A 199 11.15 10.78 12.59
N LYS A 200 11.97 10.37 13.56
CA LYS A 200 12.65 11.29 14.48
C LYS A 200 13.63 12.24 13.78
N SER A 201 14.24 11.80 12.68
CA SER A 201 15.23 12.60 11.95
C SER A 201 14.59 13.58 10.96
N ASN A 202 13.35 13.34 10.54
CA ASN A 202 12.70 14.11 9.48
C ASN A 202 11.40 14.81 9.92
N THR A 203 10.96 14.60 11.16
CA THR A 203 9.75 15.21 11.72
C THR A 203 9.99 15.66 13.16
N GLU A 204 9.00 16.32 13.76
CA GLU A 204 9.03 16.72 15.17
C GLU A 204 8.67 15.57 16.14
N TYR A 205 8.24 14.42 15.64
CA TYR A 205 7.75 13.30 16.44
C TYR A 205 8.88 12.37 16.88
N SER A 206 8.76 11.80 18.07
CA SER A 206 9.79 10.95 18.67
C SER A 206 9.81 9.51 18.14
N SER A 207 8.70 9.05 17.57
CA SER A 207 8.51 7.68 17.09
C SER A 207 7.48 7.60 15.97
N ALA A 208 7.49 6.50 15.22
CA ALA A 208 6.54 6.27 14.15
C ALA A 208 5.09 6.07 14.64
N MET A 209 4.90 5.53 15.85
CA MET A 209 3.57 5.39 16.46
C MET A 209 3.02 6.75 16.91
N GLU A 210 3.85 7.60 17.52
CA GLU A 210 3.45 8.96 17.86
C GLU A 210 3.09 9.75 16.60
N PHE A 211 3.92 9.66 15.55
CA PHE A 211 3.63 10.26 14.25
C PHE A 211 2.27 9.78 13.71
N LEU A 212 2.01 8.47 13.72
CA LEU A 212 0.77 7.91 13.22
C LEU A 212 -0.46 8.42 13.99
N GLU A 213 -0.42 8.40 15.32
CA GLU A 213 -1.50 8.87 16.18
C GLU A 213 -1.82 10.35 15.92
N LYS A 214 -0.79 11.20 15.76
CA LYS A 214 -0.99 12.64 15.55
C LYS A 214 -1.38 13.02 14.12
N ASN A 215 -1.07 12.16 13.15
CA ASN A 215 -1.34 12.40 11.73
C ASN A 215 -2.48 11.54 11.15
N THR A 216 -3.20 10.80 12.00
CA THR A 216 -4.51 10.27 11.64
C THR A 216 -5.64 11.17 12.15
N PRO A 217 -6.60 11.56 11.30
CA PRO A 217 -7.65 12.51 11.69
C PRO A 217 -8.66 11.88 12.66
N GLY A 218 -9.01 12.59 13.75
CA GLY A 218 -10.16 12.29 14.60
C GLY A 218 -10.12 10.91 15.28
N GLU A 219 -11.11 10.06 14.99
CA GLU A 219 -11.26 8.65 15.39
C GLU A 219 -10.23 7.74 14.66
N GLY A 220 -8.94 8.07 14.77
CA GLY A 220 -7.84 7.41 14.08
C GLY A 220 -7.16 6.28 14.86
N TRP A 221 -5.89 6.05 14.55
CA TRP A 221 -5.05 5.12 15.31
C TRP A 221 -4.64 5.73 16.65
N ARG A 222 -4.59 4.91 17.70
CA ARG A 222 -4.13 5.31 19.03
C ARG A 222 -3.52 4.15 19.79
N ILE A 223 -2.67 4.46 20.76
CA ILE A 223 -2.21 3.47 21.74
C ILE A 223 -3.12 3.51 22.96
N VAL A 224 -3.63 2.35 23.36
CA VAL A 224 -4.47 2.19 24.56
C VAL A 224 -3.88 1.17 25.52
N GLU A 225 -4.25 1.25 26.79
CA GLU A 225 -3.86 0.28 27.79
C GLU A 225 -4.90 -0.84 27.89
N GLN A 226 -4.47 -2.08 27.72
CA GLN A 226 -5.28 -3.30 27.83
C GLN A 226 -4.48 -4.36 28.58
N ASP A 227 -5.07 -4.95 29.63
CA ASP A 227 -4.45 -6.02 30.43
C ASP A 227 -3.00 -5.73 30.88
N ARG A 228 -2.73 -4.47 31.29
CA ARG A 228 -1.40 -3.95 31.69
C ARG A 228 -0.37 -3.94 30.56
N ARG A 229 -0.84 -3.90 29.32
CA ARG A 229 -0.06 -3.80 28.08
C ARG A 229 -0.53 -2.59 27.29
N LYS A 230 0.35 -2.02 26.49
CA LYS A 230 -0.01 -0.99 25.51
C LYS A 230 -0.22 -1.65 24.16
N VAL A 231 -1.38 -1.46 23.58
CA VAL A 231 -1.79 -2.05 22.30
C VAL A 231 -2.20 -0.95 21.34
N ILE A 232 -2.00 -1.16 20.04
CA ILE A 232 -2.51 -0.26 19.01
C ILE A 232 -3.99 -0.57 18.77
N ASP A 233 -4.77 0.47 18.59
CA ASP A 233 -6.23 0.43 18.48
C ASP A 233 -6.67 1.42 17.41
N TRP A 234 -7.65 1.04 16.61
CA TRP A 234 -8.38 1.95 15.76
C TRP A 234 -9.64 2.39 16.50
N VAL A 235 -9.93 3.70 16.56
CA VAL A 235 -11.17 4.17 17.18
C VAL A 235 -12.37 3.71 16.34
N GLY A 236 -13.03 2.65 16.79
CA GLY A 236 -14.13 2.02 16.06
C GLY A 236 -14.39 0.59 16.53
N ALA A 237 -14.97 -0.22 15.64
CA ALA A 237 -15.12 -1.66 15.81
C ALA A 237 -14.54 -2.30 14.55
N GLY A 238 -13.24 -2.60 14.58
CA GLY A 238 -12.48 -2.86 13.37
C GLY A 238 -11.97 -1.59 12.72
N LEU A 239 -10.90 -1.70 11.91
CA LEU A 239 -10.41 -0.63 11.04
C LEU A 239 -11.54 -0.09 10.13
N SER A 240 -11.76 1.23 10.14
CA SER A 240 -12.73 1.86 9.25
C SER A 240 -12.48 1.51 7.78
N ILE A 241 -13.43 0.82 7.15
CA ILE A 241 -13.37 0.49 5.71
C ILE A 241 -13.27 1.75 4.86
N LYS A 242 -13.97 2.83 5.25
CA LYS A 242 -13.89 4.12 4.55
C LYS A 242 -12.50 4.74 4.63
N TYR A 243 -11.82 4.59 5.77
CA TYR A 243 -10.44 5.05 5.93
C TYR A 243 -9.50 4.27 5.00
N PHE A 244 -9.62 2.94 4.99
CA PHE A 244 -8.84 2.09 4.09
C PHE A 244 -9.10 2.40 2.61
N GLU A 245 -10.38 2.60 2.23
CA GLU A 245 -10.78 3.07 0.89
C GLU A 245 -10.19 4.42 0.52
N GLY A 246 -10.14 5.35 1.49
CA GLY A 246 -9.50 6.64 1.32
C GLY A 246 -8.03 6.48 0.96
N ILE A 247 -7.31 5.63 1.68
CA ILE A 247 -5.88 5.38 1.46
C ILE A 247 -5.63 4.76 0.09
N TYR A 248 -6.28 3.65 -0.27
CA TYR A 248 -5.90 2.97 -1.51
C TYR A 248 -6.35 3.74 -2.77
N ASN A 249 -7.42 4.53 -2.72
CA ASN A 249 -7.83 5.35 -3.86
C ASN A 249 -6.98 6.62 -4.02
N HIS A 250 -6.43 7.14 -2.92
CA HIS A 250 -5.71 8.42 -2.89
C HIS A 250 -4.34 8.29 -2.22
N PHE A 251 -3.63 7.18 -2.46
CA PHE A 251 -2.31 6.97 -1.89
C PHE A 251 -1.39 8.12 -2.33
N PRO A 252 -0.73 8.85 -1.41
CA PRO A 252 -0.05 10.08 -1.82
C PRO A 252 1.16 9.83 -2.73
N GLN A 253 1.52 10.84 -3.51
CA GLN A 253 2.54 10.72 -4.54
C GLN A 253 3.97 10.74 -3.96
N ARG A 254 4.81 9.81 -4.43
CA ARG A 254 6.27 9.90 -4.26
C ARG A 254 6.93 10.70 -5.38
N ILE A 255 8.17 11.10 -5.18
CA ILE A 255 9.02 11.70 -6.21
C ILE A 255 9.36 10.65 -7.28
N LEU A 256 9.40 11.09 -8.54
CA LEU A 256 9.87 10.29 -9.67
C LEU A 256 11.34 9.90 -9.48
N THR A 257 11.65 8.65 -9.81
CA THR A 257 13.04 8.18 -9.90
C THR A 257 13.77 8.86 -11.06
N GLU A 258 15.10 8.80 -11.06
CA GLU A 258 15.91 9.36 -12.15
C GLU A 258 15.56 8.75 -13.51
N ASP A 259 15.27 7.44 -13.55
CA ASP A 259 14.90 6.74 -14.78
C ASP A 259 13.49 7.11 -15.26
N GLU A 260 12.54 7.28 -14.34
CA GLU A 260 11.21 7.81 -14.67
C GLU A 260 11.31 9.26 -15.19
N LEU A 261 12.15 10.11 -14.59
CA LEU A 261 12.42 11.47 -15.08
C LEU A 261 13.06 11.47 -16.47
N LYS A 262 14.04 10.60 -16.72
CA LYS A 262 14.64 10.41 -18.05
C LYS A 262 13.60 9.99 -19.07
N GLU A 263 12.68 9.09 -18.69
CA GLU A 263 11.60 8.66 -19.57
C GLU A 263 10.62 9.79 -19.89
N VAL A 264 10.21 10.58 -18.88
CA VAL A 264 9.37 11.77 -19.06
C VAL A 264 10.03 12.78 -20.00
N ASN A 265 11.33 13.06 -19.80
CA ASN A 265 12.09 13.97 -20.67
C ASN A 265 12.15 13.45 -22.11
N ARG A 266 12.43 12.15 -22.30
CA ARG A 266 12.44 11.51 -23.62
C ARG A 266 11.08 11.63 -24.32
N ILE A 267 9.98 11.43 -23.59
CA ILE A 267 8.63 11.60 -24.14
C ILE A 267 8.40 13.06 -24.53
N GLY A 268 8.81 14.02 -23.70
CA GLY A 268 8.74 15.45 -23.98
C GLY A 268 9.44 15.83 -25.29
N ASP A 269 10.67 15.33 -25.49
CA ASP A 269 11.42 15.54 -26.72
C ASP A 269 10.72 14.95 -27.96
N GLN A 270 10.15 13.75 -27.83
CA GLN A 270 9.39 13.11 -28.90
C GLN A 270 8.13 13.90 -29.26
N VAL A 271 7.37 14.37 -28.26
CA VAL A 271 6.19 15.22 -28.49
C VAL A 271 6.58 16.53 -29.18
N LYS A 272 7.69 17.16 -28.77
CA LYS A 272 8.20 18.37 -29.40
C LYS A 272 8.54 18.15 -30.87
N MET A 273 9.21 17.04 -31.21
CA MET A 273 9.50 16.70 -32.61
C MET A 273 8.22 16.51 -33.44
N LEU A 274 7.20 15.87 -32.88
CA LEU A 274 5.91 15.70 -33.57
C LEU A 274 5.22 17.05 -33.80
N GLN A 275 5.27 17.96 -32.83
CA GLN A 275 4.72 19.32 -32.98
C GLN A 275 5.43 20.12 -34.06
N GLU A 276 6.76 20.10 -34.12
CA GLU A 276 7.52 20.77 -35.18
C GLU A 276 7.25 20.17 -36.57
N THR A 277 7.14 18.84 -36.64
CA THR A 277 6.77 18.14 -37.88
C THR A 277 5.37 18.57 -38.35
N LEU A 278 4.40 18.64 -37.44
CA LEU A 278 3.04 19.13 -37.75
C LEU A 278 3.05 20.59 -38.23
N LYS A 279 3.80 21.48 -37.57
CA LYS A 279 3.94 22.88 -37.99
C LYS A 279 4.47 22.98 -39.41
N TYR A 280 5.50 22.20 -39.75
CA TYR A 280 6.07 22.16 -41.10
C TYR A 280 5.07 21.68 -42.16
N TRP A 281 4.33 20.60 -41.89
CA TRP A 281 3.31 20.12 -42.82
C TRP A 281 2.15 21.10 -43.00
N LEU A 282 1.71 21.75 -41.92
CA LEU A 282 0.69 22.79 -41.99
C LEU A 282 1.15 24.00 -42.80
N SER A 283 2.43 24.39 -42.71
CA SER A 283 2.96 25.45 -43.56
C SER A 283 2.95 25.07 -45.03
N ILE A 284 3.36 23.84 -45.38
CA ILE A 284 3.31 23.35 -46.77
C ILE A 284 1.88 23.38 -47.31
N MET A 285 0.93 22.80 -46.58
CA MET A 285 -0.47 22.75 -47.04
C MET A 285 -1.09 24.15 -47.19
N ARG A 286 -0.72 25.09 -46.31
CA ARG A 286 -1.15 26.48 -46.42
C ARG A 286 -0.59 27.12 -47.67
N ASP A 287 0.69 26.92 -47.95
CA ASP A 287 1.37 27.51 -49.10
C ASP A 287 0.86 26.91 -50.42
N GLU A 288 0.58 25.59 -50.46
CA GLU A 288 -0.09 24.94 -51.59
C GLU A 288 -1.49 25.49 -51.83
N ARG A 289 -2.31 25.64 -50.78
CA ARG A 289 -3.65 26.24 -50.91
C ARG A 289 -3.60 27.67 -51.43
N LEU A 290 -2.65 28.48 -50.95
CA LEU A 290 -2.43 29.83 -51.45
C LEU A 290 -2.00 29.84 -52.92
N SER A 291 -1.15 28.90 -53.32
CA SER A 291 -0.72 28.73 -54.71
C SER A 291 -1.89 28.36 -55.64
N ILE A 292 -2.72 27.40 -55.23
CA ILE A 292 -3.93 27.01 -55.98
C ILE A 292 -4.90 28.20 -56.07
N ALA A 293 -5.14 28.90 -54.96
CA ALA A 293 -6.03 30.06 -54.94
C ALA A 293 -5.54 31.25 -55.78
N ARG A 294 -4.23 31.37 -56.04
CA ARG A 294 -3.65 32.38 -56.93
C ARG A 294 -3.77 32.02 -58.42
N ASN A 295 -3.97 30.74 -58.74
CA ASN A 295 -4.05 30.24 -60.11
C ASN A 295 -5.50 30.04 -60.61
N ILE A 296 -6.50 30.44 -59.82
CA ILE A 296 -7.93 30.54 -60.17
C ILE A 296 -8.26 32.01 -60.40
#